data_AF-A0A9N8MBJ9-F1
#
_entry.id   AF-A0A9N8MBJ9-F1
#
_cell.length_a   1.000
_cell.length_b   1.000
_cell.length_c   1.000
_cell.angle_alpha   90.00
_cell.angle_beta   90.00
_cell.angle_gamma   90.00
#
_symmetry.space_group_name_H-M   'P 1'
#
loop_
_entity.id
_entity.type
_entity.pdbx_description
1 polymer ?
#
loop_
_entity_poly.entity_id
_entity_poly.type
_entity_poly.pdbx_seq_one_letter_code
_entity_poly.pdbx_strand_id
1 'polypeptide(L)'
;MFGEVDGKVNDPSNDDVATHQMSAPPARGPTRPPPTLFTLALLVPASMLGTLTRIGITNLFTFSGTPLAPPIIWAQIIGCAVFGGALQNKEYFEAVVLRLDHHPTAVGLQLGSALYTALTSGYCGSVTTFSTWILDDYLAWANYDGAARTGGKSFLAGVGQTFVTLAMSAASLRVGMKLAEEGEPFCMARLVDFLPASLRVQSSSSTASPASIVEPGPGIAHAVDDADDLADFSNRKKNTEPFAGHHVLYVLTSLFAIGLLLMTSLLTAFYSPTRSISVALALSPPGAMLRWFLSRFNGKQLRSSGSRGGWPYGTFAANMMGISIVAASYTALHASRSADAASTLPYSRVTCDVIYDGLETGLAGALSTISTFIAELYTLGAGLKTRRAAIFYAFASWGFGMVACVLFIAVPLAALHRVDRCSAYSRP
;
A
#
# COMPACT_ATOMS: atom_id res chain seq x y z
N MET A 1 70.23 -36.21 17.15
CA MET A 1 70.44 -36.47 15.71
C MET A 1 70.35 -35.13 15.01
N PHE A 2 71.45 -34.72 14.39
CA PHE A 2 71.67 -33.43 13.75
C PHE A 2 70.71 -33.19 12.58
N GLY A 3 70.39 -31.92 12.31
CA GLY A 3 69.66 -31.48 11.12
C GLY A 3 69.12 -30.06 11.21
N GLU A 4 70.02 -29.08 11.25
CA GLU A 4 69.77 -27.66 10.97
C GLU A 4 70.14 -27.41 9.49
N VAL A 5 69.34 -26.67 8.72
CA VAL A 5 69.75 -25.80 7.58
C VAL A 5 68.56 -24.92 7.15
N ASP A 6 68.79 -23.59 7.26
CA ASP A 6 68.34 -22.41 6.49
C ASP A 6 66.85 -22.16 6.18
N GLY A 7 66.26 -20.97 6.38
CA GLY A 7 66.84 -19.63 6.43
C GLY A 7 66.43 -18.83 5.19
N LYS A 8 65.33 -18.05 5.25
CA LYS A 8 65.16 -16.80 4.49
C LYS A 8 64.01 -15.94 5.03
N VAL A 9 64.40 -14.81 5.59
CA VAL A 9 63.59 -13.61 5.83
C VAL A 9 63.35 -12.91 4.49
N ASN A 10 62.13 -12.38 4.27
CA ASN A 10 61.83 -11.05 3.70
C ASN A 10 60.30 -10.86 3.56
N ASP A 11 59.75 -9.96 4.38
CA ASP A 11 58.52 -9.16 4.12
C ASP A 11 58.84 -8.11 3.01
N PRO A 12 57.93 -7.33 2.38
CA PRO A 12 56.46 -7.23 2.51
C PRO A 12 55.66 -7.13 1.19
N SER A 13 54.38 -7.52 1.20
CA SER A 13 53.36 -6.93 0.32
C SER A 13 51.94 -7.33 0.74
N ASN A 14 51.27 -6.36 1.35
CA ASN A 14 49.88 -5.97 1.10
C ASN A 14 49.10 -6.88 0.11
N ASP A 15 48.03 -7.52 0.59
CA ASP A 15 46.78 -7.61 -0.16
C ASP A 15 45.62 -7.86 0.80
N ASP A 16 44.70 -6.92 0.76
CA ASP A 16 43.49 -6.78 1.55
C ASP A 16 42.53 -7.97 1.39
N VAL A 17 42.21 -8.65 2.49
CA VAL A 17 40.97 -9.42 2.58
C VAL A 17 40.06 -8.71 3.57
N ALA A 18 39.26 -7.80 3.00
CA ALA A 18 38.22 -7.05 3.67
C ALA A 18 37.21 -8.00 4.35
N THR A 19 37.33 -8.14 5.67
CA THR A 19 36.20 -8.52 6.51
C THR A 19 35.15 -7.41 6.40
N HIS A 20 34.06 -7.66 5.69
CA HIS A 20 32.82 -6.87 5.79
C HIS A 20 32.25 -7.03 7.21
N GLN A 21 32.82 -6.32 8.18
CA GLN A 21 32.16 -6.03 9.44
C GLN A 21 31.03 -5.05 9.12
N MET A 22 29.82 -5.59 9.01
CA MET A 22 28.59 -4.80 9.02
C MET A 22 28.52 -4.16 10.40
N SER A 23 28.93 -2.90 10.48
CA SER A 23 28.82 -2.09 11.68
C SER A 23 27.37 -2.10 12.15
N ALA A 24 27.16 -2.46 13.42
CA ALA A 24 25.84 -2.40 14.03
C ALA A 24 25.28 -0.98 13.85
N PRO A 25 24.01 -0.82 13.43
CA PRO A 25 23.43 0.50 13.28
C PRO A 25 23.50 1.25 14.62
N PRO A 26 23.81 2.57 14.63
CA PRO A 26 23.89 3.33 15.86
C PRO A 26 22.56 3.21 16.62
N ALA A 27 22.65 3.07 17.95
CA ALA A 27 21.49 2.92 18.82
C ALA A 27 20.45 4.02 18.53
N ARG A 28 19.33 3.65 17.89
CA ARG A 28 18.24 4.58 17.56
C ARG A 28 17.64 5.10 18.86
N GLY A 29 17.59 6.42 19.03
CA GLY A 29 16.86 7.05 20.13
C GLY A 29 15.38 6.63 20.16
N PRO A 30 14.64 6.92 21.25
CA PRO A 30 13.23 6.55 21.37
C PRO A 30 12.43 7.11 20.17
N THR A 31 11.64 6.26 19.52
CA THR A 31 10.77 6.65 18.39
C THR A 31 9.30 6.46 18.75
N ARG A 32 8.43 7.35 18.24
CA ARG A 32 6.98 7.25 18.38
C ARG A 32 6.33 6.79 17.07
N PRO A 33 5.31 5.92 17.12
CA PRO A 33 4.51 5.59 15.95
C PRO A 33 3.77 6.84 15.44
N PRO A 34 3.43 6.89 14.14
CA PRO A 34 2.66 8.00 13.59
C PRO A 34 1.25 8.06 14.20
N PRO A 35 0.70 9.26 14.42
CA PRO A 35 -0.68 9.42 14.87
C PRO A 35 -1.64 8.77 13.88
N THR A 36 -2.66 8.08 14.39
CA THR A 36 -3.71 7.43 13.58
C THR A 36 -4.32 8.39 12.56
N LEU A 37 -4.65 9.62 12.96
CA LEU A 37 -5.24 10.64 12.07
C LEU A 37 -4.31 11.01 10.91
N PHE A 38 -2.99 11.06 11.16
CA PHE A 38 -2.03 11.34 10.12
C PHE A 38 -1.95 10.21 9.09
N THR A 39 -1.94 8.95 9.54
CA THR A 39 -2.03 7.79 8.64
C THR A 39 -3.33 7.79 7.85
N LEU A 40 -4.47 8.07 8.49
CA LEU A 40 -5.77 8.18 7.82
C LEU A 40 -5.76 9.28 6.76
N ALA A 41 -5.19 10.45 7.07
CA ALA A 41 -5.06 11.55 6.12
C ALA A 41 -4.23 11.17 4.89
N LEU A 42 -3.14 10.42 5.06
CA LEU A 42 -2.34 9.91 3.94
C LEU A 42 -3.03 8.80 3.13
N LEU A 43 -3.91 8.01 3.76
CA LEU A 43 -4.67 6.97 3.05
C LEU A 43 -5.68 7.56 2.05
N VAL A 44 -6.20 8.77 2.28
CA VAL A 44 -7.15 9.43 1.37
C VAL A 44 -6.56 9.63 -0.03
N PRO A 45 -5.50 10.45 -0.24
CA PRO A 45 -4.94 10.65 -1.57
C PRO A 45 -4.37 9.36 -2.16
N ALA A 46 -3.78 8.49 -1.33
CA ALA A 46 -3.20 7.25 -1.80
C ALA A 46 -4.25 6.28 -2.38
N SER A 47 -5.40 6.11 -1.69
CA SER A 47 -6.48 5.25 -2.16
C SER A 47 -7.21 5.82 -3.38
N MET A 48 -7.39 7.14 -3.45
CA MET A 48 -7.91 7.81 -4.64
C MET A 48 -6.99 7.61 -5.84
N LEU A 49 -5.68 7.81 -5.67
CA LEU A 49 -4.70 7.61 -6.74
C LEU A 49 -4.62 6.14 -7.17
N GLY A 50 -4.71 5.21 -6.23
CA GLY A 50 -4.75 3.77 -6.53
C GLY A 50 -6.00 3.39 -7.34
N THR A 51 -7.16 3.90 -6.95
CA THR A 51 -8.43 3.68 -7.65
C THR A 51 -8.41 4.29 -9.05
N LEU A 52 -7.88 5.52 -9.21
CA LEU A 52 -7.65 6.14 -10.53
C LEU A 52 -6.74 5.29 -11.40
N THR A 53 -5.65 4.78 -10.82
CA THR A 53 -4.70 3.92 -11.54
C THR A 53 -5.39 2.64 -12.01
N ARG A 54 -6.21 2.00 -11.15
CA ARG A 54 -7.00 0.83 -11.53
C ARG A 54 -7.95 1.13 -12.68
N ILE A 55 -8.75 2.20 -12.58
CA ILE A 55 -9.69 2.61 -13.64
C ILE A 55 -8.94 2.88 -14.94
N GLY A 56 -7.87 3.67 -14.88
CA GLY A 56 -7.07 4.04 -16.04
C GLY A 56 -6.45 2.84 -16.75
N ILE A 57 -5.79 1.94 -16.01
CA ILE A 57 -5.20 0.72 -16.57
C ILE A 57 -6.28 -0.19 -17.17
N THR A 58 -7.37 -0.41 -16.44
CA THR A 58 -8.45 -1.29 -16.91
C THR A 58 -9.04 -0.77 -18.22
N ASN A 59 -9.26 0.54 -18.33
CA ASN A 59 -9.76 1.16 -19.55
C ASN A 59 -8.74 1.08 -20.70
N LEU A 60 -7.44 1.30 -20.42
CA LEU A 60 -6.38 1.19 -21.43
C LEU A 60 -6.26 -0.20 -22.05
N PHE A 61 -6.58 -1.25 -21.28
CA PHE A 61 -6.56 -2.64 -21.74
C PHE A 61 -7.92 -3.19 -22.16
N THR A 62 -8.95 -2.33 -22.23
CA THR A 62 -10.28 -2.67 -22.74
C THR A 62 -10.35 -2.35 -24.23
N PHE A 63 -9.87 -3.30 -25.04
CA PHE A 63 -9.96 -3.24 -26.50
C PHE A 63 -10.15 -4.63 -27.10
N SER A 64 -10.66 -4.68 -28.33
CA SER A 64 -10.91 -5.94 -29.06
C SER A 64 -9.63 -6.75 -29.24
N GLY A 65 -9.63 -8.02 -28.82
CA GLY A 65 -8.46 -8.89 -28.91
C GLY A 65 -7.40 -8.62 -27.85
N THR A 66 -7.75 -8.01 -26.71
CA THR A 66 -6.83 -7.82 -25.58
C THR A 66 -6.15 -9.14 -25.20
N PRO A 67 -4.81 -9.18 -25.04
CA PRO A 67 -4.07 -10.43 -24.82
C PRO A 67 -4.47 -11.16 -23.54
N LEU A 68 -4.86 -10.40 -22.51
CA LEU A 68 -5.27 -10.91 -21.22
C LEU A 68 -6.61 -10.28 -20.84
N ALA A 69 -7.67 -11.07 -20.95
CA ALA A 69 -8.99 -10.74 -20.43
C ALA A 69 -9.26 -11.57 -19.16
N PRO A 70 -9.88 -10.99 -18.11
CA PRO A 70 -10.35 -9.61 -17.99
C PRO A 70 -9.20 -8.59 -17.78
N PRO A 71 -9.35 -7.33 -18.24
CA PRO A 71 -8.30 -6.29 -18.16
C PRO A 71 -7.81 -5.97 -16.74
N ILE A 72 -8.60 -6.31 -15.71
CA ILE A 72 -8.25 -6.07 -14.31
C ILE A 72 -6.91 -6.68 -13.90
N ILE A 73 -6.47 -7.75 -14.58
CA ILE A 73 -5.19 -8.41 -14.33
C ILE A 73 -4.01 -7.44 -14.42
N TRP A 74 -4.05 -6.46 -15.32
CA TRP A 74 -3.00 -5.46 -15.47
C TRP A 74 -2.89 -4.54 -14.25
N ALA A 75 -4.03 -4.19 -13.63
CA ALA A 75 -4.02 -3.48 -12.37
C ALA A 75 -3.42 -4.36 -11.25
N GLN A 76 -3.73 -5.66 -11.22
CA GLN A 76 -3.12 -6.57 -10.26
C GLN A 76 -1.60 -6.67 -10.43
N ILE A 77 -1.12 -6.77 -11.67
CA ILE A 77 0.31 -6.82 -12.00
C ILE A 77 0.99 -5.55 -11.48
N ILE A 78 0.52 -4.37 -11.87
CA ILE A 78 1.14 -3.08 -11.50
C ILE A 78 1.12 -2.89 -9.98
N GLY A 79 -0.03 -3.12 -9.33
CA GLY A 79 -0.14 -2.98 -7.89
C GLY A 79 0.72 -3.97 -7.10
N CYS A 80 0.87 -5.22 -7.56
CA CYS A 80 1.75 -6.19 -6.93
C CYS A 80 3.24 -5.87 -7.14
N ALA A 81 3.66 -5.36 -8.30
CA ALA A 81 5.03 -4.92 -8.52
C ALA A 81 5.42 -3.78 -7.56
N VAL A 82 4.59 -2.75 -7.47
CA VAL A 82 4.86 -1.62 -6.57
C VAL A 82 4.85 -2.07 -5.11
N PHE A 83 3.93 -2.96 -4.72
CA PHE A 83 3.91 -3.53 -3.38
C PHE A 83 5.18 -4.33 -3.07
N GLY A 84 5.67 -5.13 -4.02
CA GLY A 84 6.89 -5.93 -3.90
C GLY A 84 8.13 -5.04 -3.70
N GLY A 85 8.24 -3.97 -4.49
CA GLY A 85 9.33 -2.99 -4.31
C GLY A 85 9.27 -2.26 -2.97
N ALA A 86 8.06 -1.89 -2.52
CA ALA A 86 7.87 -1.31 -1.19
C ALA A 86 8.25 -2.29 -0.08
N LEU A 87 7.85 -3.57 -0.21
CA LEU A 87 8.16 -4.63 0.76
C LEU A 87 9.66 -4.88 0.88
N GLN A 88 10.39 -4.91 -0.24
CA GLN A 88 11.85 -5.05 -0.26
C GLN A 88 12.55 -3.86 0.43
N ASN A 89 12.03 -2.65 0.23
CA ASN A 89 12.61 -1.42 0.78
C ASN A 89 12.02 -0.99 2.14
N LYS A 90 11.35 -1.91 2.85
CA LYS A 90 10.66 -1.59 4.10
C LYS A 90 11.59 -0.96 5.16
N GLU A 91 12.82 -1.45 5.28
CA GLU A 91 13.80 -0.91 6.23
C GLU A 91 14.19 0.53 5.92
N TYR A 92 14.29 0.90 4.64
CA TYR A 92 14.51 2.28 4.21
C TYR A 92 13.34 3.18 4.58
N PHE A 93 12.10 2.72 4.43
CA PHE A 93 10.94 3.46 4.94
C PHE A 93 11.02 3.62 6.46
N GLU A 94 11.32 2.56 7.21
CA GLU A 94 11.43 2.65 8.67
C GLU A 94 12.59 3.52 9.15
N ALA A 95 13.61 3.74 8.32
CA ALA A 95 14.71 4.66 8.58
C ALA A 95 14.31 6.15 8.46
N VAL A 96 13.24 6.48 7.72
CA VAL A 96 12.76 7.87 7.60
C VAL A 96 12.04 8.29 8.88
N VAL A 97 12.78 8.96 9.76
CA VAL A 97 12.32 9.48 11.04
C VAL A 97 12.48 11.00 11.08
N LEU A 98 11.40 11.71 11.37
CA LEU A 98 11.43 13.16 11.59
C LEU A 98 11.81 13.46 13.04
N ARG A 99 12.86 14.26 13.26
CA ARG A 99 13.24 14.75 14.59
C ARG A 99 12.29 15.86 15.03
N LEU A 100 11.61 15.62 16.15
CA LEU A 100 10.58 16.52 16.66
C LEU A 100 11.13 17.76 17.37
N ASP A 101 12.37 17.67 17.86
CA ASP A 101 12.99 18.67 18.71
C ASP A 101 14.51 18.69 18.47
N HIS A 102 15.14 19.84 18.72
CA HIS A 102 16.58 20.06 18.53
C HIS A 102 17.42 19.44 19.65
N HIS A 103 16.78 18.97 20.73
CA HIS A 103 17.45 18.28 21.82
C HIS A 103 18.07 16.94 21.36
N PRO A 104 19.29 16.61 21.82
CA PRO A 104 19.99 15.37 21.43
C PRO A 104 19.29 14.07 21.87
N THR A 105 18.29 14.17 22.75
CA THR A 105 17.46 13.06 23.26
C THR A 105 16.02 13.07 22.73
N ALA A 106 15.70 13.92 21.75
CA ALA A 106 14.36 14.09 21.21
C ALA A 106 13.77 12.79 20.63
N VAL A 107 12.51 12.51 20.96
CA VAL A 107 11.75 11.39 20.39
C VAL A 107 11.52 11.65 18.90
N GLY A 108 11.86 10.69 18.03
CA GLY A 108 11.63 10.79 16.59
C GLY A 108 10.23 10.30 16.19
N LEU A 109 9.58 10.95 15.21
CA LEU A 109 8.36 10.45 14.59
C LEU A 109 8.69 9.54 13.41
N GLN A 110 8.15 8.33 13.40
CA GLN A 110 8.37 7.35 12.34
C GLN A 110 7.55 7.64 11.06
N LEU A 111 7.82 8.78 10.40
CA LEU A 111 7.12 9.24 9.19
C LEU A 111 7.08 8.16 8.10
N GLY A 112 8.20 7.48 7.84
CA GLY A 112 8.24 6.53 6.76
C GLY A 112 7.37 5.29 6.98
N SER A 113 7.00 4.94 8.22
CA SER A 113 5.99 3.91 8.46
C SER A 113 4.59 4.34 7.98
N ALA A 114 4.24 5.62 8.10
CA ALA A 114 2.99 6.17 7.59
C ALA A 114 2.99 6.23 6.06
N LEU A 115 4.13 6.61 5.45
CA LEU A 115 4.30 6.62 4.00
C LEU A 115 4.28 5.21 3.41
N TYR A 116 4.95 4.25 4.05
CA TYR A 116 4.88 2.84 3.69
C TYR A 116 3.44 2.34 3.74
N THR A 117 2.70 2.69 4.79
CA THR A 117 1.28 2.35 4.93
C THR A 117 0.44 2.99 3.83
N ALA A 118 0.67 4.27 3.50
CA ALA A 118 -0.02 4.95 2.43
C ALA A 118 0.27 4.30 1.06
N LEU A 119 1.53 3.93 0.78
CA LEU A 119 1.90 3.28 -0.47
C LEU A 119 1.34 1.86 -0.59
N THR A 120 1.48 1.04 0.45
CA THR A 120 1.06 -0.36 0.43
C THR A 120 -0.44 -0.49 0.68
N SER A 121 -0.90 -0.02 1.84
CA SER A 121 -2.30 -0.12 2.25
C SER A 121 -3.20 0.92 1.59
N GLY A 122 -2.71 2.09 1.18
CA GLY A 122 -3.52 3.07 0.44
C GLY A 122 -3.51 2.78 -1.06
N TYR A 123 -2.38 3.07 -1.71
CA TYR A 123 -2.21 3.01 -3.16
C TYR A 123 -2.28 1.60 -3.72
N CYS A 124 -1.30 0.72 -3.46
CA CYS A 124 -1.26 -0.63 -4.03
C CYS A 124 -2.51 -1.44 -3.69
N GLY A 125 -2.99 -1.29 -2.46
CA GLY A 125 -4.22 -1.90 -1.98
C GLY A 125 -5.48 -1.43 -2.70
N SER A 126 -5.50 -0.22 -3.28
CA SER A 126 -6.62 0.30 -4.08
C SER A 126 -6.37 0.22 -5.59
N VAL A 127 -5.14 -0.02 -6.04
CA VAL A 127 -4.86 -0.43 -7.43
C VAL A 127 -5.36 -1.86 -7.64
N THR A 128 -4.98 -2.76 -6.73
CA THR A 128 -5.41 -4.16 -6.76
C THR A 128 -6.81 -4.33 -6.18
N THR A 129 -7.52 -5.40 -6.54
CA THR A 129 -8.86 -5.69 -6.01
C THR A 129 -9.13 -7.19 -6.03
N PHE A 130 -9.44 -7.78 -4.87
CA PHE A 130 -9.77 -9.20 -4.81
C PHE A 130 -11.23 -9.44 -5.21
N SER A 131 -12.12 -8.53 -4.81
CA SER A 131 -13.57 -8.67 -5.02
C SER A 131 -13.97 -8.63 -6.48
N THR A 132 -13.38 -7.73 -7.27
CA THR A 132 -13.64 -7.65 -8.72
C THR A 132 -13.12 -8.90 -9.43
N TRP A 133 -11.94 -9.40 -9.05
CA TRP A 133 -11.39 -10.62 -9.63
C TRP A 133 -12.29 -11.85 -9.37
N ILE A 134 -12.78 -12.01 -8.14
CA ILE A 134 -13.69 -13.12 -7.81
C ILE A 134 -15.04 -12.96 -8.53
N LEU A 135 -15.56 -11.74 -8.67
CA LEU A 135 -16.76 -11.52 -9.47
C LEU A 135 -16.53 -11.95 -10.92
N ASP A 136 -15.44 -11.51 -11.56
CA ASP A 136 -15.13 -11.88 -12.94
C ASP A 136 -14.99 -13.41 -13.09
N ASP A 137 -14.31 -14.08 -12.14
CA ASP A 137 -14.17 -15.54 -12.13
C ASP A 137 -15.55 -16.21 -12.02
N TYR A 138 -16.38 -15.77 -11.08
CA TYR A 138 -17.74 -16.29 -10.91
C TYR A 138 -18.60 -16.10 -12.17
N LEU A 139 -18.54 -14.92 -12.81
CA LEU A 139 -19.31 -14.64 -14.03
C LEU A 139 -18.84 -15.53 -15.20
N ALA A 140 -17.54 -15.82 -15.30
CA ALA A 140 -17.00 -16.74 -16.28
C ALA A 140 -17.47 -18.19 -16.03
N TRP A 141 -17.50 -18.64 -14.77
CA TRP A 141 -18.00 -19.99 -14.40
C TRP A 141 -19.49 -20.14 -14.69
N ALA A 142 -20.30 -19.18 -14.24
CA ALA A 142 -21.74 -19.19 -14.40
C ALA A 142 -22.20 -18.90 -15.85
N ASN A 143 -21.25 -18.63 -16.76
CA ASN A 143 -21.51 -18.20 -18.14
C ASN A 143 -22.44 -16.98 -18.21
N TYR A 144 -22.32 -16.09 -17.22
CA TYR A 144 -23.10 -14.86 -17.16
C TYR A 144 -22.52 -13.78 -18.08
N ASP A 145 -21.31 -13.95 -18.59
CA ASP A 145 -20.69 -13.12 -19.62
C ASP A 145 -21.32 -13.28 -21.02
N GLY A 146 -22.26 -14.22 -21.19
CA GLY A 146 -23.02 -14.41 -22.44
C GLY A 146 -22.21 -15.05 -23.56
N ALA A 147 -21.05 -15.65 -23.26
CA ALA A 147 -20.21 -16.28 -24.26
C ALA A 147 -20.80 -17.61 -24.76
N ALA A 148 -20.58 -17.90 -26.05
CA ALA A 148 -20.95 -19.16 -26.68
C ALA A 148 -20.01 -20.30 -26.24
N ARG A 149 -20.14 -20.73 -24.97
CA ARG A 149 -19.32 -21.77 -24.35
C ARG A 149 -20.22 -22.88 -23.76
N THR A 150 -19.71 -24.11 -23.76
CA THR A 150 -20.32 -25.23 -23.00
C THR A 150 -19.91 -25.15 -21.53
N GLY A 151 -20.65 -25.77 -20.61
CA GLY A 151 -20.36 -25.69 -19.17
C GLY A 151 -18.92 -26.04 -18.78
N GLY A 152 -18.32 -27.06 -19.42
CA GLY A 152 -16.91 -27.41 -19.19
C GLY A 152 -15.92 -26.32 -19.65
N LYS A 153 -16.22 -25.61 -20.75
CA LYS A 153 -15.41 -24.48 -21.21
C LYS A 153 -15.53 -23.27 -20.28
N SER A 154 -16.73 -23.02 -19.73
CA SER A 154 -16.97 -21.95 -18.75
C SER A 154 -16.24 -22.23 -17.43
N PHE A 155 -16.26 -23.47 -16.95
CA PHE A 155 -15.44 -23.89 -15.81
C PHE A 155 -13.94 -23.68 -16.04
N LEU A 156 -13.43 -24.13 -17.20
CA LEU A 156 -12.02 -23.97 -17.54
C LEU A 156 -11.62 -22.49 -17.69
N ALA A 157 -12.52 -21.64 -18.21
CA ALA A 157 -12.27 -20.22 -18.37
C ALA A 157 -11.97 -19.56 -17.02
N GLY A 158 -12.78 -19.82 -16.00
CA GLY A 158 -12.53 -19.21 -14.70
C GLY A 158 -11.39 -19.84 -13.91
N VAL A 159 -11.24 -21.18 -13.92
CA VAL A 159 -10.02 -21.81 -13.34
C VAL A 159 -8.76 -21.24 -13.99
N GLY A 160 -8.78 -21.07 -15.32
CA GLY A 160 -7.70 -20.43 -16.08
C GLY A 160 -7.45 -19.00 -15.63
N GLN A 161 -8.49 -18.18 -15.52
CA GLN A 161 -8.40 -16.80 -15.05
C GLN A 161 -7.84 -16.70 -13.62
N THR A 162 -8.27 -17.59 -12.73
CA THR A 162 -7.76 -17.68 -11.36
C THR A 162 -6.28 -18.04 -11.33
N PHE A 163 -5.88 -19.07 -12.09
CA PHE A 163 -4.48 -19.45 -12.19
C PHE A 163 -3.60 -18.32 -12.73
N VAL A 164 -4.03 -17.70 -13.84
CA VAL A 164 -3.28 -16.62 -14.49
C VAL A 164 -3.16 -15.41 -13.56
N THR A 165 -4.24 -15.01 -12.88
CA THR A 165 -4.20 -13.87 -11.95
C THR A 165 -3.25 -14.13 -10.79
N LEU A 166 -3.37 -15.28 -10.11
CA LEU A 166 -2.50 -15.62 -8.99
C LEU A 166 -1.02 -15.74 -9.41
N ALA A 167 -0.75 -16.40 -10.55
CA ALA A 167 0.61 -16.56 -11.06
C ALA A 167 1.23 -15.21 -11.45
N MET A 168 0.51 -14.38 -12.20
CA MET A 168 1.01 -13.07 -12.65
C MET A 168 1.18 -12.10 -11.49
N SER A 169 0.27 -12.08 -10.51
CA SER A 169 0.43 -11.25 -9.32
C SER A 169 1.61 -11.70 -8.45
N ALA A 170 1.82 -13.00 -8.27
CA ALA A 170 2.98 -13.53 -7.53
C ALA A 170 4.30 -13.29 -8.25
N ALA A 171 4.35 -13.47 -9.57
CA ALA A 171 5.52 -13.15 -10.38
C ALA A 171 5.82 -11.65 -10.32
N SER A 172 4.80 -10.80 -10.47
CA SER A 172 4.93 -9.35 -10.41
C SER A 172 5.46 -8.86 -9.05
N LEU A 173 4.96 -9.42 -7.93
CA LEU A 173 5.49 -9.13 -6.60
C LEU A 173 7.01 -9.37 -6.54
N ARG A 174 7.47 -10.53 -7.05
CA ARG A 174 8.89 -10.89 -7.04
C ARG A 174 9.72 -10.00 -7.96
N VAL A 175 9.20 -9.66 -9.13
CA VAL A 175 9.84 -8.69 -10.05
C VAL A 175 10.00 -7.34 -9.35
N GLY A 176 8.96 -6.86 -8.67
CA GLY A 176 9.02 -5.63 -7.88
C GLY A 176 10.09 -5.67 -6.80
N MET A 177 10.20 -6.78 -6.07
CA MET A 177 11.26 -6.97 -5.06
C MET A 177 12.66 -6.96 -5.71
N LYS A 178 12.84 -7.65 -6.83
CA LYS A 178 14.13 -7.76 -7.51
C LYS A 178 14.60 -6.43 -8.12
N LEU A 179 13.69 -5.68 -8.73
CA LEU A 179 13.96 -4.34 -9.23
C LEU A 179 14.34 -3.37 -8.10
N ALA A 180 13.74 -3.53 -6.92
CA ALA A 180 14.08 -2.73 -5.75
C ALA A 180 15.42 -3.12 -5.11
N GLU A 181 15.86 -4.37 -5.26
CA GLU A 181 17.18 -4.84 -4.81
C GLU A 181 18.31 -4.36 -5.73
N GLU A 182 18.10 -4.41 -7.05
CA GLU A 182 19.10 -4.01 -8.06
C GLU A 182 19.14 -2.51 -8.33
N GLY A 183 18.02 -1.82 -8.12
CA GLY A 183 17.97 -0.37 -8.19
C GLY A 183 18.74 0.25 -7.02
N GLU A 184 19.59 1.23 -7.31
CA GLU A 184 20.00 2.21 -6.30
C GLU A 184 18.74 2.70 -5.55
N PRO A 185 18.80 3.02 -4.24
CA PRO A 185 17.67 3.57 -3.47
C PRO A 185 17.23 4.98 -3.94
N PHE A 186 17.51 5.32 -5.19
CA PHE A 186 17.31 6.57 -5.92
C PHE A 186 15.90 7.18 -5.74
N CYS A 187 14.86 6.34 -5.60
CA CYS A 187 13.51 6.83 -5.35
C CYS A 187 13.33 7.36 -3.92
N MET A 188 13.95 6.69 -2.93
CA MET A 188 13.86 7.10 -1.52
C MET A 188 14.90 8.15 -1.15
N ALA A 189 16.12 8.09 -1.71
CA ALA A 189 17.15 9.12 -1.53
C ALA A 189 16.63 10.50 -2.00
N ARG A 190 15.97 10.56 -3.17
CA ARG A 190 15.34 11.80 -3.63
C ARG A 190 14.14 12.25 -2.80
N LEU A 191 13.35 11.31 -2.26
CA LEU A 191 12.23 11.65 -1.38
C LEU A 191 12.71 12.26 -0.06
N VAL A 192 13.85 11.78 0.45
CA VAL A 192 14.58 12.40 1.56
C VAL A 192 15.16 13.75 1.13
N ASP A 193 15.56 13.93 -0.13
CA ASP A 193 16.04 15.21 -0.66
C ASP A 193 14.96 16.30 -0.77
N PHE A 194 13.70 15.92 -0.93
CA PHE A 194 12.58 16.87 -0.86
C PHE A 194 12.25 17.30 0.58
N LEU A 195 12.71 16.56 1.60
CA LEU A 195 12.54 17.00 2.99
C LEU A 195 13.55 18.12 3.29
N PRO A 196 13.10 19.23 3.91
CA PRO A 196 13.98 20.31 4.35
C PRO A 196 15.15 19.75 5.16
N ALA A 197 16.37 20.28 4.95
CA ALA A 197 17.58 19.79 5.61
C ALA A 197 17.48 19.82 7.16
N SER A 198 16.66 20.73 7.72
CA SER A 198 16.37 20.83 9.16
C SER A 198 15.65 19.60 9.74
N LEU A 199 15.07 18.75 8.90
CA LEU A 199 14.30 17.57 9.29
C LEU A 199 15.06 16.25 9.02
N ARG A 200 16.25 16.31 8.42
CA ARG A 200 17.07 15.11 8.13
C ARG A 200 17.96 14.77 9.31
N VAL A 201 18.00 13.50 9.69
CA VAL A 201 19.05 12.98 10.56
C VAL A 201 20.31 12.83 9.73
N GLN A 202 21.24 13.79 9.82
CA GLN A 202 22.61 13.54 9.39
C GLN A 202 23.20 12.48 10.31
N SER A 203 23.61 11.34 9.74
CA SER A 203 24.61 10.50 10.38
C SER A 203 25.88 11.34 10.48
N SER A 204 26.21 11.82 11.67
CA SER A 204 27.51 12.43 11.92
C SER A 204 28.58 11.35 11.73
N SER A 205 29.19 11.30 10.55
CA SER A 205 30.50 10.69 10.37
C SER A 205 31.50 11.62 11.06
N SER A 206 31.83 11.35 12.31
CA SER A 206 32.90 12.04 13.02
C SER A 206 34.24 11.62 12.41
N THR A 207 34.75 12.40 11.46
CA THR A 207 36.20 12.51 11.28
C THR A 207 36.74 13.30 12.46
N ALA A 208 37.15 12.58 13.50
CA ALA A 208 37.98 13.16 14.55
C ALA A 208 39.36 13.49 13.94
N SER A 209 39.75 14.75 14.00
CA SER A 209 41.16 15.16 13.87
C SER A 209 41.66 15.56 15.27
N PRO A 210 42.90 15.21 15.64
CA PRO A 210 43.32 15.18 17.04
C PRO A 210 43.62 16.56 17.60
N ALA A 211 43.41 16.68 18.90
CA ALA A 211 43.72 17.84 19.73
C ALA A 211 45.18 18.28 19.60
N SER A 212 45.40 19.59 19.45
CA SER A 212 46.66 20.23 19.82
C SER A 212 46.46 21.00 21.13
N ILE A 213 47.33 20.65 22.09
CA ILE A 213 47.49 21.28 23.39
C ILE A 213 48.17 22.64 23.17
N VAL A 214 47.61 23.72 23.70
CA VAL A 214 48.29 25.02 23.87
C VAL A 214 48.03 25.52 25.29
N GLU A 215 49.11 25.73 26.04
CA GLU A 215 49.12 26.28 27.40
C GLU A 215 48.75 27.78 27.46
N PRO A 216 48.30 28.31 28.62
CA PRO A 216 47.92 29.70 28.77
C PRO A 216 49.09 30.60 29.19
N GLY A 217 49.23 31.76 28.54
CA GLY A 217 50.08 32.88 28.96
C GLY A 217 49.24 34.06 29.48
N PRO A 218 49.72 34.85 30.46
CA PRO A 218 48.90 35.83 31.19
C PRO A 218 48.98 37.23 30.56
N GLY A 219 47.90 38.01 30.62
CA GLY A 219 48.01 39.46 30.45
C GLY A 219 46.75 40.25 30.11
N ILE A 220 46.22 40.92 31.16
CA ILE A 220 45.72 42.32 31.20
C ILE A 220 44.39 42.66 30.50
N ALA A 221 43.52 43.24 31.33
CA ALA A 221 42.19 43.78 31.07
C ALA A 221 42.16 44.96 30.09
N HIS A 222 41.05 45.12 29.38
CA HIS A 222 40.33 46.40 29.28
C HIS A 222 38.87 46.15 28.86
N ALA A 223 37.94 46.60 29.70
CA ALA A 223 36.52 46.67 29.43
C ALA A 223 36.22 47.89 28.54
N VAL A 224 35.36 47.71 27.55
CA VAL A 224 34.48 48.77 27.02
C VAL A 224 33.13 48.13 26.69
N ASP A 225 32.10 48.73 27.28
CA ASP A 225 30.68 48.41 27.17
C ASP A 225 30.18 48.42 25.72
N ASP A 226 29.62 47.30 25.27
CA ASP A 226 28.68 47.20 24.13
C ASP A 226 28.00 45.80 24.09
N ALA A 227 27.76 45.19 25.26
CA ALA A 227 27.27 43.81 25.36
C ALA A 227 25.74 43.69 25.53
N ASP A 228 25.04 44.77 25.85
CA ASP A 228 23.62 44.69 26.23
C ASP A 228 22.65 44.71 25.02
N ASP A 229 23.00 45.33 23.88
CA ASP A 229 22.15 45.33 22.69
C ASP A 229 22.28 44.08 21.80
N LEU A 230 23.42 43.38 21.87
CA LEU A 230 23.64 42.11 21.15
C LEU A 230 23.08 40.90 21.93
N ALA A 231 22.95 41.00 23.25
CA ALA A 231 22.34 39.97 24.08
C ALA A 231 20.82 39.89 23.90
N ASP A 232 20.11 41.01 23.66
CA ASP A 232 18.65 40.99 23.40
C ASP A 232 18.31 40.42 22.02
N PHE A 233 19.14 40.67 20.99
CA PHE A 233 18.97 40.05 19.67
C PHE A 233 19.30 38.55 19.67
N SER A 234 20.28 38.12 20.48
CA SER A 234 20.62 36.69 20.64
C SER A 234 19.56 35.93 21.44
N ASN A 235 18.94 36.56 22.45
CA ASN A 235 17.88 35.95 23.24
C ASN A 235 16.52 35.93 22.52
N ARG A 236 16.19 36.91 21.66
CA ARG A 236 14.95 36.84 20.84
C ARG A 236 14.94 35.69 19.85
N LYS A 237 16.11 35.23 19.38
CA LYS A 237 16.21 34.09 18.45
C LYS A 237 16.09 32.73 19.14
N LYS A 238 16.22 32.66 20.47
CA LYS A 238 16.09 31.43 21.25
C LYS A 238 14.65 31.06 21.62
N ASN A 239 13.69 31.98 21.46
CA ASN A 239 12.29 31.76 21.85
C ASN A 239 11.33 31.43 20.70
N THR A 240 11.84 31.22 19.47
CA THR A 240 11.04 30.57 18.42
C THR A 240 11.08 29.06 18.62
N GLU A 241 10.20 28.60 19.52
CA GLU A 241 9.79 27.22 19.75
C GLU A 241 9.79 26.38 18.44
N PRO A 242 10.68 25.38 18.28
CA PRO A 242 10.64 24.42 17.16
C PRO A 242 9.40 23.50 17.20
N PHE A 243 8.56 23.67 18.21
CA PHE A 243 7.32 22.93 18.49
C PHE A 243 6.28 23.00 17.35
N ALA A 244 6.42 23.93 16.38
CA ALA A 244 5.43 24.16 15.33
C ALA A 244 5.51 23.21 14.11
N GLY A 245 6.69 22.74 13.69
CA GLY A 245 6.87 22.15 12.36
C GLY A 245 6.10 20.84 12.10
N HIS A 246 6.02 19.96 13.09
CA HIS A 246 5.37 18.65 12.96
C HIS A 246 3.85 18.74 13.04
N HIS A 247 3.35 19.65 13.88
CA HIS A 247 1.93 19.97 13.93
C HIS A 247 1.47 20.60 12.61
N VAL A 248 2.28 21.46 12.01
CA VAL A 248 2.01 22.02 10.68
C VAL A 248 1.94 20.92 9.62
N LEU A 249 2.88 19.97 9.58
CA LEU A 249 2.82 18.85 8.62
C LEU A 249 1.54 18.02 8.76
N TYR A 250 1.13 17.70 9.99
CA TYR A 250 -0.11 16.96 10.24
C TYR A 250 -1.36 17.73 9.81
N VAL A 251 -1.42 19.01 10.16
CA VAL A 251 -2.53 19.89 9.83
C VAL A 251 -2.63 20.04 8.32
N LEU A 252 -1.53 20.33 7.63
CA LEU A 252 -1.51 20.46 6.17
C LEU A 252 -1.92 19.16 5.48
N THR A 253 -1.42 18.02 5.92
CA THR A 253 -1.80 16.70 5.35
C THR A 253 -3.29 16.41 5.57
N SER A 254 -3.81 16.75 6.75
CA SER A 254 -5.23 16.57 7.07
C SER A 254 -6.14 17.51 6.27
N LEU A 255 -5.75 18.79 6.15
CA LEU A 255 -6.46 19.77 5.33
C LEU A 255 -6.46 19.39 3.86
N PHE A 256 -5.34 18.89 3.34
CA PHE A 256 -5.25 18.38 1.98
C PHE A 256 -6.19 17.18 1.76
N ALA A 257 -6.20 16.21 2.67
CA ALA A 257 -7.09 15.07 2.62
C ALA A 257 -8.58 15.47 2.68
N ILE A 258 -8.95 16.38 3.59
CA ILE A 258 -10.30 16.93 3.69
C ILE A 258 -10.67 17.68 2.41
N GLY A 259 -9.76 18.50 1.87
CA GLY A 259 -9.95 19.22 0.61
C GLY A 259 -10.25 18.27 -0.56
N LEU A 260 -9.54 17.15 -0.67
CA LEU A 260 -9.79 16.13 -1.69
C LEU A 260 -11.16 15.44 -1.52
N LEU A 261 -11.55 15.11 -0.29
CA LEU A 261 -12.87 14.52 0.00
C LEU A 261 -13.99 15.50 -0.34
N LEU A 262 -13.86 16.77 0.03
CA LEU A 262 -14.82 17.81 -0.30
C LEU A 262 -14.90 18.01 -1.82
N MET A 263 -13.76 18.13 -2.49
CA MET A 263 -13.69 18.33 -3.95
C MET A 263 -14.36 17.18 -4.71
N THR A 264 -14.04 15.92 -4.38
CA THR A 264 -14.65 14.74 -5.01
C THR A 264 -16.14 14.60 -4.72
N SER A 265 -16.58 14.99 -3.51
CA SER A 265 -18.01 15.03 -3.15
C SER A 265 -18.77 16.10 -3.93
N LEU A 266 -18.19 17.29 -4.11
CA LEU A 266 -18.77 18.36 -4.90
C LEU A 266 -18.85 17.99 -6.38
N LEU A 267 -17.79 17.39 -6.94
CA LEU A 267 -17.83 16.89 -8.33
C LEU A 267 -18.91 15.81 -8.52
N THR A 268 -19.04 14.90 -7.55
CA THR A 268 -20.09 13.88 -7.55
C THR A 268 -21.49 14.49 -7.60
N ALA A 269 -21.75 15.52 -6.77
CA ALA A 269 -23.04 16.16 -6.67
C ALA A 269 -23.37 17.03 -7.90
N PHE A 270 -22.40 17.82 -8.37
CA PHE A 270 -22.68 18.95 -9.28
C PHE A 270 -22.12 18.77 -10.69
N TYR A 271 -21.15 17.89 -10.93
CA TYR A 271 -20.47 17.79 -12.23
C TYR A 271 -20.68 16.43 -12.90
N SER A 272 -21.68 16.37 -13.78
CA SER A 272 -22.08 15.14 -14.46
C SER A 272 -20.98 14.47 -15.31
N PRO A 273 -20.09 15.18 -16.03
CA PRO A 273 -19.12 14.52 -16.92
C PRO A 273 -18.12 13.60 -16.22
N THR A 274 -17.73 13.92 -14.98
CA THR A 274 -16.79 13.09 -14.20
C THR A 274 -17.46 12.38 -13.03
N ARG A 275 -18.79 12.33 -12.98
CA ARG A 275 -19.52 11.81 -11.80
C ARG A 275 -19.12 10.37 -11.49
N SER A 276 -19.07 9.48 -12.48
CA SER A 276 -18.66 8.08 -12.30
C SER A 276 -17.32 7.96 -11.57
N ILE A 277 -16.29 8.62 -12.09
CA ILE A 277 -14.96 8.66 -11.47
C ILE A 277 -15.02 9.32 -10.09
N SER A 278 -15.69 10.47 -9.97
CA SER A 278 -15.73 11.25 -8.72
C SER A 278 -16.39 10.47 -7.58
N VAL A 279 -17.45 9.71 -7.88
CA VAL A 279 -18.14 8.84 -6.92
C VAL A 279 -17.21 7.71 -6.47
N ALA A 280 -16.51 7.06 -7.40
CA ALA A 280 -15.52 6.02 -7.08
C ALA A 280 -14.41 6.56 -6.17
N LEU A 281 -13.90 7.76 -6.48
CA LEU A 281 -12.87 8.42 -5.68
C LEU A 281 -13.37 8.85 -4.31
N ALA A 282 -14.58 9.38 -4.20
CA ALA A 282 -15.17 9.78 -2.92
C ALA A 282 -15.36 8.57 -1.97
N LEU A 283 -15.70 7.39 -2.53
CA LEU A 283 -15.94 6.17 -1.74
C LEU A 283 -14.72 5.25 -1.57
N SER A 284 -13.61 5.50 -2.27
CA SER A 284 -12.37 4.72 -2.10
C SER A 284 -11.69 4.85 -0.72
N PRO A 285 -11.59 6.04 -0.09
CA PRO A 285 -10.89 6.17 1.20
C PRO A 285 -11.53 5.39 2.33
N PRO A 286 -12.87 5.38 2.54
CA PRO A 286 -13.50 4.54 3.54
C PRO A 286 -13.13 3.05 3.41
N GLY A 287 -13.05 2.53 2.18
CA GLY A 287 -12.65 1.14 1.92
C GLY A 287 -11.20 0.87 2.34
N ALA A 288 -10.27 1.73 1.92
CA ALA A 288 -8.86 1.60 2.28
C ALA A 288 -8.61 1.79 3.78
N MET A 289 -9.31 2.72 4.44
CA MET A 289 -9.25 2.93 5.88
C MET A 289 -9.76 1.72 6.65
N LEU A 290 -10.87 1.12 6.23
CA LEU A 290 -11.40 -0.10 6.83
C LEU A 290 -10.44 -1.27 6.63
N ARG A 291 -9.87 -1.45 5.44
CA ARG A 291 -8.85 -2.48 5.21
C ARG A 291 -7.64 -2.30 6.11
N TRP A 292 -7.13 -1.07 6.25
CA TRP A 292 -6.03 -0.75 7.16
C TRP A 292 -6.40 -0.96 8.63
N PHE A 293 -7.65 -0.70 9.00
CA PHE A 293 -8.13 -1.02 10.34
C PHE A 293 -8.11 -2.54 10.57
N LEU A 294 -8.63 -3.32 9.62
CA LEU A 294 -8.69 -4.77 9.69
C LEU A 294 -7.30 -5.41 9.66
N SER A 295 -6.31 -4.84 8.96
CA SER A 295 -4.96 -5.39 8.89
C SER A 295 -4.24 -5.47 10.23
N ARG A 296 -4.70 -4.73 11.26
CA ARG A 296 -4.22 -4.85 12.65
C ARG A 296 -4.52 -6.21 13.30
N PHE A 297 -5.44 -6.97 12.73
CA PHE A 297 -5.75 -8.33 13.17
C PHE A 297 -4.90 -9.38 12.43
N ASN A 298 -4.14 -9.00 11.40
CA ASN A 298 -3.18 -9.89 10.76
C ASN A 298 -2.06 -10.23 11.75
N GLY A 299 -1.77 -11.53 11.90
CA GLY A 299 -0.68 -11.99 12.78
C GLY A 299 -1.02 -12.05 14.28
N LYS A 300 -2.23 -11.67 14.72
CA LYS A 300 -2.67 -11.94 16.10
C LYS A 300 -2.89 -13.44 16.29
N GLN A 301 -2.02 -14.08 17.07
CA GLN A 301 -2.23 -15.44 17.58
C GLN A 301 -3.51 -15.46 18.44
N LEU A 302 -4.53 -16.20 18.00
CA LEU A 302 -5.44 -16.80 18.97
C LEU A 302 -4.57 -17.80 19.75
N ARG A 303 -4.27 -17.47 21.01
CA ARG A 303 -3.33 -18.18 21.90
C ARG A 303 -3.50 -19.70 21.84
N SER A 304 -2.71 -20.37 21.01
CA SER A 304 -2.40 -21.79 21.18
C SER A 304 -1.09 -22.13 20.48
N SER A 305 -0.08 -22.35 21.31
CA SER A 305 1.11 -23.18 21.14
C SER A 305 1.81 -23.24 19.76
N GLY A 306 3.01 -22.66 19.70
CA GLY A 306 4.16 -23.26 19.00
C GLY A 306 4.36 -23.00 17.50
N SER A 307 3.39 -22.48 16.75
CA SER A 307 3.57 -22.21 15.31
C SER A 307 3.93 -20.75 15.03
N ARG A 308 5.11 -20.52 14.44
CA ARG A 308 5.52 -19.22 13.86
C ARG A 308 4.73 -18.98 12.57
N GLY A 309 3.66 -18.19 12.67
CA GLY A 309 2.88 -17.69 11.53
C GLY A 309 1.40 -17.55 11.88
N GLY A 310 0.97 -16.38 12.34
CA GLY A 310 -0.44 -16.09 12.60
C GLY A 310 -1.23 -15.98 11.29
N TRP A 311 -2.49 -16.43 11.31
CA TRP A 311 -3.37 -16.37 10.13
C TRP A 311 -3.73 -14.92 9.78
N PRO A 312 -3.76 -14.55 8.48
CA PRO A 312 -4.08 -13.19 8.03
C PRO A 312 -5.59 -12.90 8.05
N TYR A 313 -6.18 -12.89 9.25
CA TYR A 313 -7.62 -12.70 9.45
C TYR A 313 -8.15 -11.35 8.93
N GLY A 314 -7.35 -10.28 9.06
CA GLY A 314 -7.71 -8.95 8.61
C GLY A 314 -7.87 -8.87 7.09
N THR A 315 -6.87 -9.35 6.34
CA THR A 315 -6.91 -9.37 4.87
C THR A 315 -8.02 -10.29 4.37
N PHE A 316 -8.18 -11.47 4.99
CA PHE A 316 -9.29 -12.36 4.69
C PHE A 316 -10.65 -11.67 4.88
N ALA A 317 -10.88 -11.04 6.04
CA ALA A 317 -12.13 -10.35 6.34
C ALA A 317 -12.40 -9.20 5.37
N ALA A 318 -11.39 -8.39 5.07
CA ALA A 318 -11.51 -7.28 4.12
C ALA A 318 -11.90 -7.78 2.71
N ASN A 319 -11.28 -8.87 2.25
CA ASN A 319 -11.63 -9.49 0.97
C ASN A 319 -13.05 -10.06 0.97
N MET A 320 -13.49 -10.75 2.03
CA MET A 320 -14.85 -11.30 2.13
C MET A 320 -15.92 -10.20 2.15
N MET A 321 -15.66 -9.10 2.88
CA MET A 321 -16.55 -7.93 2.88
C MET A 321 -16.62 -7.28 1.50
N GLY A 322 -15.47 -7.10 0.83
CA GLY A 322 -15.42 -6.56 -0.52
C GLY A 322 -16.21 -7.41 -1.52
N ILE A 323 -16.04 -8.73 -1.49
CA ILE A 323 -16.80 -9.66 -2.35
C ILE A 323 -18.30 -9.55 -2.09
N SER A 324 -18.70 -9.48 -0.82
CA SER A 324 -20.12 -9.36 -0.46
C SER A 324 -20.73 -8.06 -1.00
N ILE A 325 -20.01 -6.93 -0.90
CA ILE A 325 -20.46 -5.64 -1.45
C ILE A 325 -20.55 -5.71 -2.97
N VAL A 326 -19.50 -6.19 -3.66
CA VAL A 326 -19.50 -6.32 -5.12
C VAL A 326 -20.61 -7.24 -5.61
N ALA A 327 -20.80 -8.40 -4.98
CA ALA A 327 -21.83 -9.36 -5.36
C ALA A 327 -23.25 -8.82 -5.13
N ALA A 328 -23.47 -8.11 -4.01
CA ALA A 328 -24.74 -7.45 -3.74
C ALA A 328 -25.02 -6.31 -4.74
N SER A 329 -24.01 -5.49 -5.05
CA SER A 329 -24.10 -4.44 -6.08
C SER A 329 -24.43 -5.04 -7.45
N TYR A 330 -23.74 -6.11 -7.85
CA TYR A 330 -24.02 -6.81 -9.10
C TYR A 330 -25.47 -7.27 -9.18
N THR A 331 -25.97 -7.91 -8.12
CA THR A 331 -27.36 -8.37 -8.05
C THR A 331 -28.35 -7.21 -8.07
N ALA A 332 -28.07 -6.10 -7.37
CA ALA A 332 -28.92 -4.92 -7.40
C ALA A 332 -29.06 -4.35 -8.83
N LEU A 333 -27.97 -4.38 -9.60
CA LEU A 333 -27.96 -3.92 -11.00
C LEU A 333 -28.65 -4.89 -11.96
N HIS A 334 -28.66 -6.19 -11.64
CA HIS A 334 -29.07 -7.22 -12.60
C HIS A 334 -30.35 -8.00 -12.24
N ALA A 335 -30.92 -7.83 -11.06
CA ALA A 335 -32.10 -8.60 -10.62
C ALA A 335 -33.41 -7.83 -10.82
N SER A 336 -34.44 -8.49 -11.38
CA SER A 336 -35.79 -7.95 -11.55
C SER A 336 -36.90 -8.92 -11.25
N ARG A 337 -38.02 -8.42 -10.71
CA ARG A 337 -39.24 -9.21 -10.52
C ARG A 337 -39.97 -9.47 -11.83
N SER A 338 -39.72 -8.65 -12.85
CA SER A 338 -40.32 -8.82 -14.17
C SER A 338 -39.36 -9.58 -15.08
N ALA A 339 -39.87 -10.62 -15.76
CA ALA A 339 -39.14 -11.34 -16.80
C ALA A 339 -38.95 -10.49 -18.07
N ASP A 340 -39.91 -9.61 -18.35
CA ASP A 340 -39.88 -8.77 -19.55
C ASP A 340 -38.97 -7.56 -19.33
N ALA A 341 -37.83 -7.56 -20.04
CA ALA A 341 -36.90 -6.44 -20.06
C ALA A 341 -37.58 -5.12 -20.48
N ALA A 342 -38.57 -5.19 -21.38
CA ALA A 342 -39.37 -4.04 -21.83
C ALA A 342 -40.24 -3.42 -20.72
N SER A 343 -40.60 -4.21 -19.69
CA SER A 343 -41.42 -3.76 -18.56
C SER A 343 -40.58 -3.33 -17.35
N THR A 344 -39.26 -3.58 -17.36
CA THR A 344 -38.38 -3.22 -16.26
C THR A 344 -37.98 -1.75 -16.39
N LEU A 345 -38.32 -0.94 -15.40
CA LEU A 345 -37.89 0.45 -15.33
C LEU A 345 -36.35 0.52 -15.21
N PRO A 346 -35.65 1.21 -16.13
CA PRO A 346 -34.22 1.40 -16.04
C PRO A 346 -33.86 2.28 -14.84
N TYR A 347 -32.69 2.05 -14.27
CA TYR A 347 -32.17 2.93 -13.23
C TYR A 347 -31.70 4.26 -13.80
N SER A 348 -31.76 5.29 -12.96
CA SER A 348 -31.18 6.59 -13.31
C SER A 348 -29.65 6.43 -13.45
N ARG A 349 -29.03 7.25 -14.31
CA ARG A 349 -27.56 7.26 -14.46
C ARG A 349 -26.86 7.46 -13.11
N VAL A 350 -27.38 8.33 -12.25
CA VAL A 350 -26.83 8.57 -10.91
C VAL A 350 -26.89 7.30 -10.05
N THR A 351 -27.98 6.55 -10.12
CA THR A 351 -28.12 5.28 -9.39
C THR A 351 -27.10 4.25 -9.87
N CYS A 352 -26.89 4.15 -11.20
CA CYS A 352 -25.86 3.28 -11.77
C CYS A 352 -24.46 3.71 -11.33
N ASP A 353 -24.12 5.01 -11.41
CA ASP A 353 -22.83 5.56 -10.98
C ASP A 353 -22.54 5.22 -9.50
N VAL A 354 -23.54 5.39 -8.63
CA VAL A 354 -23.39 5.12 -7.19
C VAL A 354 -23.18 3.64 -6.90
N ILE A 355 -23.97 2.75 -7.51
CA ILE A 355 -23.88 1.31 -7.22
C ILE A 355 -22.62 0.71 -7.85
N TYR A 356 -22.35 1.01 -9.12
CA TYR A 356 -21.24 0.41 -9.86
C TYR A 356 -19.91 1.12 -9.58
N ASP A 357 -19.81 2.43 -9.84
CA ASP A 357 -18.54 3.14 -9.67
C ASP A 357 -18.25 3.38 -8.18
N GLY A 358 -19.27 3.69 -7.40
CA GLY A 358 -19.13 3.96 -5.98
C GLY A 358 -18.88 2.74 -5.12
N LEU A 359 -19.85 1.82 -5.07
CA LEU A 359 -19.78 0.69 -4.15
C LEU A 359 -18.85 -0.42 -4.65
N GLU A 360 -18.92 -0.79 -5.93
CA GLU A 360 -18.10 -1.85 -6.50
C GLU A 360 -16.68 -1.36 -6.83
N THR A 361 -16.54 -0.33 -7.66
CA THR A 361 -15.21 0.16 -8.09
C THR A 361 -14.50 0.96 -7.01
N GLY A 362 -15.19 1.81 -6.26
CA GLY A 362 -14.60 2.66 -5.21
C GLY A 362 -14.40 1.92 -3.90
N LEU A 363 -15.49 1.75 -3.15
CA LEU A 363 -15.49 1.22 -1.77
C LEU A 363 -14.96 -0.20 -1.69
N ALA A 364 -15.62 -1.16 -2.34
CA ALA A 364 -15.26 -2.57 -2.26
C ALA A 364 -13.93 -2.87 -2.94
N GLY A 365 -13.66 -2.22 -4.08
CA GLY A 365 -12.39 -2.29 -4.77
C GLY A 365 -11.21 -1.78 -3.94
N ALA A 366 -11.38 -0.75 -3.10
CA ALA A 366 -10.32 -0.27 -2.20
C ALA A 366 -10.24 -1.06 -0.87
N LEU A 367 -11.36 -1.66 -0.45
CA LEU A 367 -11.47 -2.51 0.74
C LEU A 367 -10.80 -3.87 0.54
N SER A 368 -10.94 -4.48 -0.64
CA SER A 368 -10.33 -5.78 -0.94
C SER A 368 -9.00 -5.61 -1.69
N THR A 369 -8.10 -6.60 -1.64
CA THR A 369 -6.79 -6.48 -2.29
C THR A 369 -6.14 -7.83 -2.63
N ILE A 370 -5.46 -7.86 -3.78
CA ILE A 370 -4.57 -8.97 -4.18
C ILE A 370 -3.14 -8.73 -3.69
N SER A 371 -2.65 -7.48 -3.69
CA SER A 371 -1.24 -7.19 -3.36
C SER A 371 -0.85 -7.65 -1.95
N THR A 372 -1.67 -7.36 -0.94
CA THR A 372 -1.43 -7.82 0.44
C THR A 372 -1.62 -9.34 0.55
N PHE A 373 -2.66 -9.89 -0.09
CA PHE A 373 -2.93 -11.33 -0.11
C PHE A 373 -1.76 -12.15 -0.69
N ILE A 374 -1.18 -11.70 -1.81
CA ILE A 374 -0.02 -12.37 -2.44
C ILE A 374 1.23 -12.22 -1.59
N ALA A 375 1.46 -11.05 -0.97
CA ALA A 375 2.58 -10.87 -0.03
C ALA A 375 2.44 -11.79 1.20
N GLU A 376 1.23 -12.00 1.70
CA GLU A 376 0.95 -12.96 2.79
C GLU A 376 1.18 -14.40 2.33
N LEU A 377 0.76 -14.78 1.12
CA LEU A 377 1.08 -16.10 0.55
C LEU A 377 2.58 -16.31 0.36
N TYR A 378 3.31 -15.28 -0.07
CA TYR A 378 4.75 -15.32 -0.23
C TYR A 378 5.45 -15.54 1.12
N THR A 379 5.06 -14.79 2.15
CA THR A 379 5.65 -14.88 3.50
C THR A 379 5.27 -16.19 4.23
N LEU A 380 4.01 -16.62 4.15
CA LEU A 380 3.56 -17.92 4.70
C LEU A 380 4.22 -19.09 3.95
N GLY A 381 4.44 -18.95 2.64
CA GLY A 381 4.98 -19.98 1.77
C GLY A 381 6.50 -20.22 1.90
N ALA A 382 7.21 -19.42 2.69
CA ALA A 382 8.68 -19.47 2.79
C ALA A 382 9.23 -20.77 3.40
N GLY A 383 8.44 -21.52 4.17
CA GLY A 383 8.83 -22.80 4.77
C GLY A 383 8.04 -24.00 4.24
N LEU A 384 8.67 -25.19 4.18
CA LEU A 384 8.03 -26.44 3.73
C LEU A 384 6.77 -26.82 4.53
N LYS A 385 6.80 -26.65 5.86
CA LYS A 385 5.64 -26.94 6.74
C LYS A 385 4.55 -25.87 6.63
N THR A 386 4.91 -24.62 6.37
CA THR A 386 3.98 -23.48 6.28
C THR A 386 3.41 -23.30 4.86
N ARG A 387 4.00 -23.93 3.83
CA ARG A 387 3.46 -23.97 2.47
C ARG A 387 2.05 -24.57 2.39
N ARG A 388 1.75 -25.56 3.23
CA ARG A 388 0.39 -26.12 3.34
C ARG A 388 -0.61 -25.08 3.86
N ALA A 389 -0.20 -24.24 4.81
CA ALA A 389 -1.04 -23.17 5.33
C ALA A 389 -1.27 -22.06 4.28
N ALA A 390 -0.25 -21.70 3.50
CA ALA A 390 -0.39 -20.76 2.38
C ALA A 390 -1.36 -21.30 1.32
N ILE A 391 -1.22 -22.58 0.92
CA ILE A 391 -2.13 -23.23 -0.03
C ILE A 391 -3.56 -23.24 0.53
N PHE A 392 -3.74 -23.66 1.78
CA PHE A 392 -5.05 -23.66 2.43
C PHE A 392 -5.65 -22.25 2.51
N TYR A 393 -4.85 -21.23 2.83
CA TYR A 393 -5.29 -19.83 2.85
C TYR A 393 -5.75 -19.35 1.47
N ALA A 394 -5.02 -19.71 0.41
CA ALA A 394 -5.40 -19.37 -0.96
C ALA A 394 -6.73 -20.02 -1.36
N PHE A 395 -6.86 -21.33 -1.16
CA PHE A 395 -8.09 -22.07 -1.46
C PHE A 395 -9.27 -21.62 -0.61
N ALA A 396 -9.06 -21.34 0.68
CA ALA A 396 -10.11 -20.82 1.55
C ALA A 396 -10.58 -19.45 1.06
N SER A 397 -9.67 -18.51 0.82
CA SER A 397 -10.02 -17.15 0.37
C SER A 397 -10.78 -17.17 -0.96
N TRP A 398 -10.33 -17.99 -1.91
CA TRP A 398 -11.01 -18.15 -3.20
C TRP A 398 -12.36 -18.85 -3.04
N GLY A 399 -12.40 -19.99 -2.33
CA GLY A 399 -13.60 -20.81 -2.16
C GLY A 399 -14.73 -20.10 -1.41
N PHE A 400 -14.41 -19.42 -0.29
CA PHE A 400 -15.39 -18.60 0.42
C PHE A 400 -15.89 -17.43 -0.44
N GLY A 401 -15.02 -16.86 -1.29
CA GLY A 401 -15.40 -15.85 -2.27
C GLY A 401 -16.43 -16.37 -3.27
N MET A 402 -16.18 -17.53 -3.88
CA MET A 402 -17.11 -18.17 -4.81
C MET A 402 -18.44 -18.51 -4.15
N VAL A 403 -18.42 -19.03 -2.92
CA VAL A 403 -19.64 -19.30 -2.14
C VAL A 403 -20.41 -18.00 -1.87
N ALA A 404 -19.74 -16.91 -1.51
CA ALA A 404 -20.38 -15.61 -1.34
C ALA A 404 -21.05 -15.14 -2.63
N CYS A 405 -20.41 -15.27 -3.79
CA CYS A 405 -21.03 -14.96 -5.08
C CYS A 405 -22.26 -15.84 -5.36
N VAL A 406 -22.23 -17.13 -5.06
CA VAL A 406 -23.41 -18.00 -5.19
C VAL A 406 -24.56 -17.49 -4.31
N LEU A 407 -24.28 -17.16 -3.04
CA LEU A 407 -25.28 -16.71 -2.08
C LEU A 407 -25.87 -15.34 -2.45
N PHE A 408 -25.04 -14.39 -2.87
CA PHE A 408 -25.46 -13.02 -3.16
C PHE A 408 -25.91 -12.81 -4.61
N ILE A 409 -25.55 -13.70 -5.55
CA ILE A 409 -25.88 -13.59 -6.98
C ILE A 409 -26.78 -14.74 -7.45
N ALA A 410 -26.33 -16.00 -7.35
CA ALA A 410 -27.09 -17.13 -7.90
C ALA A 410 -28.45 -17.27 -7.23
N VAL A 411 -28.51 -17.24 -5.90
CA VAL A 411 -29.75 -17.44 -5.15
C VAL A 411 -30.78 -16.34 -5.46
N PRO A 412 -30.45 -15.04 -5.40
CA PRO A 412 -31.37 -13.99 -5.80
C PRO A 412 -31.80 -14.07 -7.27
N LEU A 413 -30.87 -14.36 -8.21
CA LEU A 413 -31.19 -14.48 -9.64
C LEU A 413 -31.87 -15.80 -10.01
N ALA A 414 -31.98 -16.76 -9.10
CA ALA A 414 -32.84 -17.91 -9.28
C ALA A 414 -34.29 -17.60 -8.86
N ALA A 415 -34.46 -16.71 -7.87
CA ALA A 415 -35.77 -16.25 -7.41
C ALA A 415 -36.32 -15.07 -8.24
N LEU A 416 -35.44 -14.35 -8.93
CA LEU A 416 -35.72 -13.17 -9.75
C LEU A 416 -35.24 -13.41 -11.18
N HIS A 417 -35.64 -12.56 -12.11
CA HIS A 417 -35.14 -12.60 -13.49
C HIS A 417 -33.90 -11.72 -13.65
N ARG A 418 -32.97 -12.18 -14.49
CA ARG A 418 -31.77 -11.40 -14.85
C ARG A 418 -32.11 -10.41 -15.97
N VAL A 419 -31.89 -9.13 -15.72
CA VAL A 419 -32.07 -8.03 -16.68
C VAL A 419 -30.95 -7.02 -16.51
N ASP A 420 -30.63 -6.22 -17.52
CA ASP A 420 -29.69 -5.11 -17.35
C ASP A 420 -30.45 -3.81 -17.08
N ARG A 421 -30.41 -3.33 -15.82
CA ARG A 421 -31.09 -2.08 -15.42
C ARG A 421 -30.28 -0.83 -15.74
N CYS A 422 -29.03 -1.00 -16.18
CA CYS A 422 -28.12 0.08 -16.55
C CYS A 422 -27.70 -0.03 -18.02
N SER A 423 -28.54 -0.56 -18.89
CA SER A 423 -28.23 -0.79 -20.33
C SER A 423 -27.87 0.49 -21.12
N ALA A 424 -28.29 1.67 -20.65
CA ALA A 424 -27.88 2.98 -21.19
C ALA A 424 -26.54 3.51 -20.62
N TYR A 425 -25.93 2.75 -19.71
CA TYR A 425 -24.58 2.95 -19.18
C TYR A 425 -23.60 2.18 -20.07
N SER A 426 -23.36 2.72 -21.27
CA SER A 426 -22.24 2.26 -22.08
C SER A 426 -20.95 2.52 -21.30
N ARG A 427 -20.32 1.45 -20.81
CA ARG A 427 -18.94 1.49 -20.31
C ARG A 427 -18.09 2.12 -21.42
N PRO A 428 -17.32 3.19 -21.14
CA PRO A 428 -16.39 3.72 -22.13
C PRO A 428 -15.38 2.65 -22.57
#